data_AF-Q8U1M4-F1
#
_entry.id   AF-Q8U1M4-F1
#
_cell.length_a   1.000
_cell.length_b   1.000
_cell.length_c   1.000
_cell.angle_alpha   90.00
_cell.angle_beta   90.00
_cell.angle_gamma   90.00
#
_symmetry.space_group_name_H-M   'P 1'
#
loop_
_entity.id
_entity.type
_entity.pdbx_description
1 polymer ?
#
loop_
_entity_poly.entity_id
_entity_poly.type
_entity_poly.pdbx_seq_one_letter_code
_entity_poly.pdbx_strand_id
1 'polypeptide(L)'
;MEFQLVPGCQKMKEVLPEYYGEGSTTFYDIGASQHNYNIYMNFSKLLGVRGVPLIGIFYNNTLYGVVEGEFPPEAAQEIVEKAIENNGVIILISSGTYLLPRNETKAIEAIENMTKWFLNGEVVGQ
;
A
#
# COMPACT_ATOMS: atom_id res chain seq x y z
N MET A 1 -24.41 6.54 3.95
CA MET A 1 -23.11 5.95 4.34
C MET A 1 -22.30 7.10 4.89
N GLU A 2 -22.24 7.25 6.21
CA GLU A 2 -21.24 8.12 6.83
C GLU A 2 -19.89 7.39 6.73
N PHE A 3 -18.94 7.99 6.02
CA PHE A 3 -17.54 7.54 5.98
C PHE A 3 -16.89 7.90 7.32
N GLN A 4 -17.26 7.20 8.38
CA GLN A 4 -16.56 7.26 9.64
C GLN A 4 -15.26 6.45 9.47
N LEU A 5 -14.12 7.15 9.54
CA LEU A 5 -12.77 6.60 9.44
C LEU A 5 -12.69 5.22 10.09
N VAL A 6 -12.47 4.19 9.27
CA VAL A 6 -12.34 2.80 9.76
C VAL A 6 -11.22 2.79 10.81
N PRO A 7 -11.43 2.22 12.02
CA PRO A 7 -10.46 2.30 13.13
C PRO A 7 -9.03 1.95 12.74
N GLY A 8 -8.86 0.95 11.85
CA GLY A 8 -7.55 0.56 11.34
C GLY A 8 -6.86 1.61 10.46
N CYS A 9 -7.62 2.36 9.65
CA CYS A 9 -7.05 3.48 8.88
C CYS A 9 -6.55 4.59 9.79
N GLN A 10 -7.31 4.94 10.83
CA GLN A 10 -6.89 5.95 11.79
C GLN A 10 -5.64 5.51 12.54
N LYS A 11 -5.62 4.27 13.05
CA LYS A 11 -4.46 3.74 13.76
C LYS A 11 -3.20 3.73 12.90
N MET A 12 -3.26 3.25 11.65
CA MET A 12 -2.09 3.29 10.78
C MET A 12 -1.68 4.72 10.40
N LYS A 13 -2.62 5.66 10.37
CA LYS A 13 -2.36 7.09 10.14
C LYS A 13 -1.59 7.75 11.28
N GLU A 14 -1.73 7.25 12.50
CA GLU A 14 -1.03 7.75 13.68
C GLU A 14 0.31 7.03 13.88
N VAL A 15 0.29 5.70 13.83
CA VAL A 15 1.42 4.86 14.24
C VAL A 15 2.57 4.88 13.22
N LEU A 16 2.30 4.93 11.91
CA LEU A 16 3.38 4.94 10.91
C LEU A 16 4.22 6.22 10.95
N PRO A 17 3.64 7.43 10.95
CA PRO A 17 4.42 8.66 11.13
C PRO A 17 5.15 8.72 12.48
N GLU A 18 4.52 8.25 13.56
CA GLU A 18 5.16 8.23 14.89
C GLU A 18 6.45 7.40 14.88
N TYR A 19 6.44 6.26 14.19
CA TYR A 19 7.61 5.37 14.11
C TYR A 19 8.66 5.83 13.10
N TYR A 20 8.24 6.29 11.91
CA TYR A 20 9.14 6.61 10.80
C TYR A 20 9.49 8.08 10.64
N GLY A 21 8.85 8.95 11.43
CA GLY A 21 8.99 10.40 11.38
C GLY A 21 7.89 11.08 10.56
N GLU A 22 7.63 12.33 10.89
CA GLU A 22 6.70 13.20 10.16
C GLU A 22 7.08 13.29 8.68
N GLY A 23 6.09 13.14 7.80
CA GLY A 23 6.29 13.14 6.34
C GLY A 23 6.75 11.82 5.72
N SER A 24 6.91 10.75 6.52
CA SER A 24 7.23 9.40 6.01
C SER A 24 6.08 8.73 5.25
N THR A 25 4.86 9.25 5.37
CA THR A 25 3.64 8.67 4.80
C THR A 25 2.81 9.70 4.05
N THR A 26 2.22 9.27 2.94
CA THR A 26 1.16 10.01 2.25
C THR A 26 -0.16 9.26 2.40
N PHE A 27 -1.21 9.96 2.83
CA PHE A 27 -2.54 9.37 3.01
C PHE A 27 -3.50 9.88 1.93
N TYR A 28 -4.20 8.94 1.31
CA TYR A 28 -5.25 9.21 0.33
C TYR A 28 -6.58 8.69 0.86
N ASP A 29 -7.55 9.60 0.99
CA ASP A 29 -8.91 9.22 1.36
C ASP A 29 -9.68 8.79 0.11
N ILE A 30 -10.10 7.53 0.12
CA ILE A 30 -10.86 6.87 -0.95
C ILE A 30 -12.27 7.47 -1.08
N GLY A 31 -12.88 7.88 0.04
CA GLY A 31 -14.21 8.50 0.07
C GLY A 31 -14.20 9.99 -0.33
N ALA A 32 -13.05 10.64 -0.25
CA ALA A 32 -12.91 12.07 -0.53
C ALA A 32 -12.75 12.41 -2.03
N SER A 33 -12.39 11.44 -2.88
CA SER A 33 -12.22 11.67 -4.32
C SER A 33 -12.61 10.44 -5.15
N GLN A 34 -13.36 10.67 -6.23
CA GLN A 34 -13.66 9.65 -7.24
C GLN A 34 -12.38 9.08 -7.88
N HIS A 35 -11.34 9.89 -8.01
CA HIS A 35 -10.04 9.46 -8.54
C HIS A 35 -9.37 8.46 -7.58
N ASN A 36 -9.33 8.76 -6.28
CA ASN A 36 -8.81 7.84 -5.26
C ASN A 36 -9.62 6.55 -5.19
N TYR A 37 -10.95 6.65 -5.29
CA TYR A 37 -11.82 5.48 -5.41
C TYR A 37 -11.48 4.62 -6.62
N ASN A 38 -11.29 5.22 -7.80
CA ASN A 38 -10.94 4.49 -9.02
C ASN A 38 -9.56 3.81 -8.89
N ILE A 39 -8.59 4.48 -8.27
CA ILE A 39 -7.28 3.89 -7.94
C ILE A 39 -7.46 2.65 -7.05
N TYR A 40 -8.20 2.75 -5.95
CA TYR A 40 -8.45 1.61 -5.07
C TYR A 40 -9.13 0.44 -5.80
N MET A 41 -10.10 0.74 -6.68
CA MET A 41 -10.77 -0.28 -7.48
C MET A 41 -9.82 -0.99 -8.44
N ASN A 42 -8.76 -0.34 -8.92
CA ASN A 42 -7.72 -1.00 -9.72
C ASN A 42 -6.91 -2.00 -8.89
N PHE A 43 -6.55 -1.66 -7.65
CA PHE A 43 -5.95 -2.61 -6.72
C PHE A 43 -6.88 -3.78 -6.41
N SER A 44 -8.16 -3.52 -6.15
CA SER A 44 -9.15 -4.57 -5.88
C SER A 44 -9.27 -5.55 -7.06
N LYS A 45 -9.24 -5.06 -8.30
CA LYS A 45 -9.25 -5.92 -9.50
C LYS A 45 -7.96 -6.69 -9.70
N LEU A 46 -6.81 -6.06 -9.46
CA LEU A 46 -5.50 -6.67 -9.71
C LEU A 46 -5.11 -7.70 -8.64
N LEU A 47 -5.26 -7.32 -7.36
CA LEU A 47 -4.79 -8.10 -6.22
C LEU A 47 -5.92 -8.84 -5.50
N GLY A 48 -7.18 -8.46 -5.71
CA GLY A 48 -8.31 -9.05 -4.97
C GLY A 48 -8.49 -8.49 -3.56
N VAL A 49 -7.90 -7.32 -3.25
CA VAL A 49 -8.08 -6.64 -1.95
C VAL A 49 -9.55 -6.27 -1.72
N ARG A 50 -9.98 -6.37 -0.46
CA ARG A 50 -11.38 -6.23 -0.03
C ARG A 50 -11.58 -5.18 1.06
N GLY A 51 -10.51 -4.76 1.71
CA GLY A 51 -10.52 -3.86 2.85
C GLY A 51 -9.48 -2.75 2.77
N VAL A 52 -9.52 -1.93 3.82
CA VAL A 52 -8.66 -0.77 4.03
C VAL A 52 -8.11 -0.82 5.47
N PRO A 53 -6.95 -0.21 5.76
CA PRO A 53 -6.09 0.53 4.83
C PRO A 53 -5.39 -0.39 3.82
N LEU A 54 -5.04 0.15 2.66
CA LEU A 54 -4.13 -0.48 1.70
C LEU A 54 -2.86 0.34 1.63
N ILE A 55 -1.72 -0.28 1.95
CA ILE A 55 -0.48 0.42 2.27
C ILE A 55 0.61 -0.06 1.32
N GLY A 56 1.27 0.86 0.63
CA GLY A 56 2.47 0.60 -0.16
C GLY A 56 3.72 0.96 0.64
N ILE A 57 4.69 0.04 0.72
CA ILE A 57 5.96 0.25 1.40
C ILE A 57 7.03 0.57 0.35
N PHE A 58 7.55 1.78 0.42
CA PHE A 58 8.55 2.30 -0.50
C PHE A 58 9.90 2.48 0.19
N TYR A 59 10.97 2.09 -0.50
CA TYR A 59 12.35 2.40 -0.10
C TYR A 59 13.10 2.90 -1.34
N ASN A 60 13.77 4.05 -1.24
CA ASN A 60 14.42 4.72 -2.36
C ASN A 60 13.53 4.82 -3.62
N ASN A 61 12.29 5.30 -3.44
CA ASN A 61 11.26 5.44 -4.49
C ASN A 61 10.88 4.12 -5.20
N THR A 62 11.23 2.97 -4.63
CA THR A 62 10.92 1.65 -5.17
C THR A 62 9.92 0.95 -4.25
N LEU A 63 8.84 0.42 -4.83
CA LEU A 63 7.85 -0.37 -4.12
C LEU A 63 8.43 -1.73 -3.73
N TYR A 64 8.36 -2.10 -2.44
CA TYR A 64 8.84 -3.40 -1.96
C TYR A 64 7.75 -4.21 -1.25
N GLY A 65 6.71 -3.54 -0.74
CA GLY A 65 5.60 -4.20 -0.05
C GLY A 65 4.25 -3.60 -0.40
N VAL A 66 3.22 -4.44 -0.43
CA VAL A 66 1.82 -4.02 -0.41
C VAL A 66 1.11 -4.78 0.71
N VAL A 67 0.48 -4.06 1.63
CA VAL A 67 -0.17 -4.62 2.81
C VAL A 67 -1.63 -4.15 2.87
N GLU A 68 -2.55 -5.10 3.00
CA GLU A 68 -3.95 -4.83 3.33
C GLU A 68 -4.16 -4.98 4.84
N GLY A 69 -4.70 -3.94 5.48
CA GLY A 69 -4.99 -3.91 6.90
C GLY A 69 -3.88 -3.29 7.75
N GLU A 70 -4.01 -3.50 9.06
CA GLU A 70 -3.04 -3.03 10.05
C GLU A 70 -1.83 -3.96 10.11
N PHE A 71 -0.65 -3.38 10.35
CA PHE A 71 0.57 -4.14 10.60
C PHE A 71 1.49 -3.39 11.58
N PRO A 72 2.34 -4.11 12.34
CA PRO A 72 3.32 -3.46 13.21
C PRO A 72 4.37 -2.71 12.38
N PRO A 73 4.68 -1.43 12.66
CA PRO A 73 5.62 -0.64 11.86
C PRO A 73 6.95 -1.34 11.64
N GLU A 74 7.50 -1.99 12.67
CA GLU A 74 8.78 -2.71 12.60
C GLU A 74 8.82 -3.78 11.48
N ALA A 75 7.66 -4.35 11.10
CA ALA A 75 7.60 -5.35 10.03
C ALA A 75 7.83 -4.75 8.64
N ALA A 76 7.67 -3.44 8.43
CA ALA A 76 7.96 -2.84 7.11
C ALA A 76 9.44 -2.97 6.72
N GLN A 77 10.36 -2.91 7.69
CA GLN A 77 11.77 -3.14 7.42
C GLN A 77 12.02 -4.59 6.96
N GLU A 78 11.46 -5.57 7.67
CA GLU A 78 11.58 -6.98 7.33
C GLU A 78 10.98 -7.28 5.94
N ILE A 79 9.86 -6.64 5.60
CA ILE A 79 9.24 -6.76 4.28
C ILE A 79 10.19 -6.24 3.19
N VAL A 80 10.82 -5.08 3.40
CA VAL A 80 11.78 -4.52 2.43
C VAL A 80 12.98 -5.45 2.26
N GLU A 81 13.58 -5.91 3.36
CA GLU A 81 14.74 -6.82 3.33
C GLU A 81 14.42 -8.10 2.57
N LYS A 82 13.31 -8.77 2.91
CA LYS A 82 12.88 -10.00 2.22
C LYS A 82 12.55 -9.77 0.75
N ALA A 83 11.95 -8.63 0.41
CA ALA A 83 11.63 -8.29 -0.98
C ALA A 83 12.91 -8.06 -1.80
N ILE A 84 13.95 -7.45 -1.22
CA ILE A 84 15.28 -7.30 -1.84
C ILE A 84 15.92 -8.67 -2.05
N GLU A 85 15.97 -9.51 -1.02
CA GLU A 85 16.54 -10.86 -1.07
C GLU A 85 15.91 -11.72 -2.18
N ASN A 86 14.59 -11.59 -2.34
CA ASN A 86 13.81 -12.35 -3.32
C ASN A 86 13.65 -11.64 -4.67
N ASN A 87 14.33 -10.50 -4.88
CA ASN A 87 14.24 -9.68 -6.09
C ASN A 87 12.78 -9.43 -6.53
N GLY A 88 11.95 -8.97 -5.61
CA GLY A 88 10.50 -8.93 -5.81
C GLY A 88 9.78 -7.82 -5.03
N VAL A 89 8.45 -7.95 -5.00
CA VAL A 89 7.53 -7.19 -4.14
C VAL A 89 6.69 -8.18 -3.36
N ILE A 90 6.65 -8.02 -2.05
CA ILE A 90 5.85 -8.87 -1.16
C ILE A 90 4.44 -8.28 -1.04
N ILE A 91 3.43 -9.12 -1.25
CA ILE A 91 2.03 -8.75 -1.13
C ILE A 91 1.45 -9.51 0.07
N LEU A 92 0.95 -8.79 1.07
CA LEU A 92 0.31 -9.31 2.27
C LEU A 92 -1.14 -8.85 2.28
N ILE A 93 -2.04 -9.72 1.85
CA ILE A 93 -3.46 -9.40 1.74
C ILE A 93 -4.32 -10.48 2.39
N SER A 94 -5.60 -10.20 2.58
CA SER A 94 -6.54 -11.11 3.23
C SER A 94 -6.65 -12.49 2.57
N SER A 95 -6.38 -12.60 1.26
CA SER A 95 -6.35 -13.88 0.54
C SER A 95 -5.04 -14.65 0.68
N GLY A 96 -3.97 -14.03 1.20
CA GLY A 96 -2.69 -14.68 1.45
C GLY A 96 -1.47 -13.80 1.24
N THR A 97 -0.31 -14.45 1.31
CA THR A 97 1.00 -13.85 1.06
C THR A 97 1.51 -14.27 -0.31
N TYR A 98 1.96 -13.30 -1.10
CA TYR A 98 2.47 -13.53 -2.46
C TYR A 98 3.79 -12.79 -2.67
N LEU A 99 4.61 -13.31 -3.58
CA LEU A 99 5.81 -12.65 -4.08
C LEU A 99 5.61 -12.37 -5.57
N LEU A 100 5.72 -11.10 -5.96
CA LEU A 100 5.79 -10.69 -7.36
C LEU A 100 7.25 -10.50 -7.75
N PRO A 101 7.85 -11.38 -8.55
CA PRO A 101 9.26 -11.29 -8.88
C PRO A 101 9.51 -10.23 -9.96
N ARG A 102 10.66 -9.53 -9.88
CA ARG A 102 11.03 -8.44 -10.81
C ARG A 102 11.67 -8.91 -12.12
N ASN A 103 11.65 -10.21 -12.38
CA ASN A 103 12.19 -10.82 -13.60
C ASN A 103 11.11 -11.47 -14.49
N GLU A 104 9.83 -11.40 -14.09
CA GLU A 104 8.71 -11.91 -14.88
C GLU A 104 7.90 -10.75 -15.47
N THR A 105 7.68 -10.74 -16.78
CA THR A 105 7.04 -9.63 -17.50
C THR A 105 5.70 -9.19 -16.90
N LYS A 106 4.83 -10.15 -16.56
CA LYS A 106 3.52 -9.84 -15.96
C LYS A 106 3.65 -9.26 -14.55
N ALA A 107 4.61 -9.76 -13.77
CA ALA A 107 4.85 -9.25 -12.42
C ALA A 107 5.45 -7.84 -12.47
N ILE A 108 6.38 -7.57 -13.40
CA ILE A 108 6.93 -6.23 -13.64
C ILE A 108 5.80 -5.25 -13.98
N GLU A 109 4.92 -5.60 -14.92
CA GLU A 109 3.77 -4.76 -15.29
C GLU A 109 2.83 -4.49 -14.10
N ALA A 110 2.53 -5.52 -13.30
CA ALA A 110 1.73 -5.36 -12.09
C ALA A 110 2.40 -4.42 -11.08
N ILE A 111 3.71 -4.57 -10.84
CA ILE A 111 4.49 -3.73 -9.92
C ILE A 111 4.51 -2.27 -10.40
N GLU A 112 4.70 -2.03 -11.69
CA GLU A 112 4.68 -0.68 -12.28
C GLU A 112 3.31 -0.02 -12.13
N ASN A 113 2.23 -0.78 -12.39
CA ASN A 113 0.87 -0.28 -12.25
C ASN A 113 0.56 0.08 -10.78
N MET A 114 0.88 -0.80 -9.84
CA MET A 114 0.71 -0.53 -8.41
C MET A 114 1.52 0.68 -7.95
N THR A 115 2.78 0.78 -8.41
CA THR A 115 3.65 1.93 -8.11
C THR A 115 3.01 3.24 -8.57
N LYS A 116 2.53 3.28 -9.83
CA LYS A 116 1.84 4.45 -10.37
C LYS A 116 0.59 4.80 -9.57
N TRP A 117 -0.21 3.80 -9.19
CA TRP A 117 -1.44 4.02 -8.44
C TRP A 117 -1.18 4.59 -7.04
N PHE A 118 -0.19 4.06 -6.32
CA PHE A 118 0.19 4.63 -5.01
C PHE A 118 0.75 6.04 -5.11
N LEU A 119 1.49 6.38 -6.18
CA LEU A 119 2.09 7.71 -6.33
C LEU A 119 1.15 8.76 -6.94
N ASN A 120 -0.01 8.34 -7.45
CA ASN A 120 -0.94 9.21 -8.17
C ASN A 120 -2.25 9.46 -7.40
N GLY A 121 -2.30 9.18 -6.09
CA GLY A 121 -3.44 9.55 -5.28
C GLY A 121 -3.58 11.08 -5.16
N GLU A 122 -4.81 11.56 -5.07
CA GLU A 122 -5.14 12.95 -4.77
C GLU A 122 -5.17 13.18 -3.27
N VAL A 123 -4.38 14.13 -2.79
CA VAL A 123 -4.43 14.60 -1.41
C VAL A 123 -5.59 15.60 -1.29
N VAL A 124 -6.64 15.22 -0.57
CA VAL A 124 -7.82 16.08 -0.36
C VAL A 124 -7.89 16.51 1.10
N GLY A 125 -7.81 17.82 1.36
CA GLY A 125 -8.06 18.43 2.67
C GLY A 125 -6.99 18.21 3.75
N GLN A 126 -5.75 18.63 3.48
CA GLN A 126 -4.74 18.86 4.54
C GLN A 126 -4.96 20.21 5.22
#